data_AF-A0A427YXE1-F1
#
_entry.id   AF-A0A427YXE1-F1
#
_cell.length_a   1.000
_cell.length_b   1.000
_cell.length_c   1.000
_cell.angle_alpha   90.00
_cell.angle_beta   90.00
_cell.angle_gamma   90.00
#
_symmetry.space_group_name_H-M   'P 1'
#
loop_
_entity.id
_entity.type
_entity.pdbx_description
1 polymer ?
#
loop_
_entity_poly.entity_id
_entity_poly.type
_entity_poly.pdbx_seq_one_letter_code
_entity_poly.pdbx_strand_id
1 'polypeptide(L)'
;MRPFTFEAHIPRTIFGSGTLNQLPDEVRRLHAKRVLLVIENTDRQRATADRVSALLGSAAVGTCTDAVMHTPEEITLRALNQVEAANADCLVTVGGGSTIGLGKALSVRTGIPHIAVPTTYAGSEATPILGETVNNLKTTRSDPKILPTTIVYDVDLTLTLPRHLTYTSGINAIAHCVEALYSSQSNPLIESVAVMGIAKLRQALLTLREMPEDMAARGWPLLVLGPQASAWAT
;
A
#
# COMPACT_ATOMS: atom_id res chain seq x y z
N MET A 1 -11.95 -5.48 -32.67
CA MET A 1 -11.56 -4.96 -31.33
C MET A 1 -12.77 -4.23 -30.76
N ARG A 2 -13.17 -4.48 -29.51
CA ARG A 2 -14.28 -3.72 -28.89
C ARG A 2 -13.78 -2.31 -28.54
N PRO A 3 -14.58 -1.24 -28.69
CA PRO A 3 -14.21 0.08 -28.20
C PRO A 3 -14.03 0.06 -26.68
N PHE A 4 -13.04 0.79 -26.16
CA PHE A 4 -12.82 0.96 -24.73
C PHE A 4 -12.22 2.34 -24.44
N THR A 5 -12.45 2.83 -23.22
CA THR A 5 -11.75 3.98 -22.64
C THR A 5 -10.83 3.46 -21.55
N PHE A 6 -9.61 3.99 -21.46
CA PHE A 6 -8.66 3.62 -20.43
C PHE A 6 -8.11 4.87 -19.75
N GLU A 7 -8.30 4.95 -18.44
CA GLU A 7 -7.74 5.99 -17.59
C GLU A 7 -6.86 5.33 -16.52
N ALA A 8 -5.62 5.79 -16.42
CA ALA A 8 -4.65 5.26 -15.47
C ALA A 8 -4.39 6.27 -14.36
N HIS A 9 -4.88 5.95 -13.16
CA HIS A 9 -4.61 6.70 -11.94
C HIS A 9 -3.52 5.97 -11.16
N ILE A 10 -2.26 6.27 -11.47
CA ILE A 10 -1.09 5.57 -10.91
C ILE A 10 -0.35 6.51 -9.95
N PRO A 11 -0.22 6.14 -8.66
CA PRO A 11 0.63 6.87 -7.72
C PRO A 11 2.08 6.95 -8.19
N ARG A 12 2.80 8.00 -7.77
CA ARG A 12 4.25 8.01 -7.89
C ARG A 12 4.82 6.79 -7.16
N THR A 13 5.63 6.00 -7.85
CA THR A 13 6.15 4.73 -7.32
C THR A 13 7.67 4.76 -7.26
N ILE A 14 8.22 4.47 -6.08
CA ILE A 14 9.64 4.17 -5.86
C ILE A 14 9.74 2.69 -5.55
N PHE A 15 10.63 1.98 -6.24
CA PHE A 15 10.76 0.53 -6.13
C PHE A 15 12.22 0.12 -6.10
N GLY A 16 12.59 -0.76 -5.17
CA GLY A 16 13.93 -1.34 -5.10
C GLY A 16 14.30 -1.84 -3.70
N SER A 17 15.58 -2.12 -3.51
CA SER A 17 16.16 -2.40 -2.19
C SER A 17 16.71 -1.10 -1.59
N GLY A 18 16.56 -0.91 -0.28
CA GLY A 18 17.02 0.27 0.45
C GLY A 18 16.29 1.58 0.08
N THR A 19 15.18 1.50 -0.65
CA THR A 19 14.42 2.68 -1.10
C THR A 19 13.74 3.43 0.04
N LEU A 20 13.60 2.82 1.23
CA LEU A 20 13.14 3.52 2.44
C LEU A 20 14.00 4.76 2.74
N ASN A 21 15.29 4.72 2.37
CA ASN A 21 16.22 5.84 2.56
C ASN A 21 15.86 7.07 1.69
N GLN A 22 14.94 6.94 0.72
CA GLN A 22 14.45 8.04 -0.11
C GLN A 22 13.23 8.75 0.50
N LEU A 23 12.68 8.28 1.63
CA LEU A 23 11.55 8.92 2.29
C LEU A 23 11.74 10.42 2.60
N PRO A 24 12.91 10.88 3.10
CA PRO A 24 13.12 12.32 3.33
C PRO A 24 12.99 13.16 2.06
N ASP A 25 13.39 12.62 0.92
CA ASP A 25 13.33 13.30 -0.38
C ASP A 25 11.88 13.42 -0.85
N GLU A 26 11.08 12.38 -0.65
CA GLU A 26 9.65 12.39 -0.98
C GLU A 26 8.84 13.30 -0.06
N VAL A 27 9.14 13.33 1.24
CA VAL A 27 8.53 14.28 2.17
C VAL A 27 8.84 15.73 1.75
N ARG A 28 10.10 16.02 1.39
CA ARG A 28 10.50 17.34 0.86
C ARG A 28 9.81 17.68 -0.46
N ARG A 29 9.65 16.71 -1.37
CA ARG A 29 8.94 16.89 -2.65
C ARG A 29 7.48 17.26 -2.44
N LEU A 30 6.86 16.77 -1.38
CA LEU A 30 5.48 17.08 -0.99
C LEU A 30 5.36 18.37 -0.17
N HIS A 31 6.48 19.08 0.08
CA HIS A 31 6.57 20.27 0.93
C HIS A 31 6.08 20.06 2.37
N ALA A 32 6.06 18.79 2.82
CA ALA A 32 5.64 18.41 4.16
C ALA A 32 6.77 18.60 5.18
N LYS A 33 6.41 18.93 6.41
CA LYS A 33 7.33 19.20 7.52
C LYS A 33 6.96 18.43 8.80
N ARG A 34 5.75 17.89 8.88
CA ARG A 34 5.17 17.26 10.06
C ARG A 34 4.51 15.94 9.64
N VAL A 35 5.31 14.90 9.64
CA VAL A 35 4.91 13.55 9.24
C VAL A 35 4.42 12.76 10.44
N LEU A 36 3.18 12.28 10.38
CA LEU A 36 2.67 11.26 11.30
C LEU A 36 2.91 9.87 10.70
N LEU A 37 3.57 9.00 11.44
CA LEU A 37 3.71 7.59 11.08
C LEU A 37 2.45 6.83 11.49
N VAL A 38 1.97 5.93 10.63
CA VAL A 38 0.84 5.04 10.93
C VAL A 38 1.31 3.61 10.75
N ILE A 39 1.21 2.81 11.81
CA ILE A 39 1.67 1.42 11.84
C ILE A 39 0.71 0.50 12.57
N GLU A 40 0.82 -0.80 12.32
CA GLU A 40 0.29 -1.84 13.21
C GLU A 40 1.17 -1.99 14.45
N ASN A 41 0.57 -2.31 15.59
CA ASN A 41 1.26 -2.42 16.87
C ASN A 41 2.05 -3.75 17.04
N THR A 42 2.98 -4.04 16.12
CA THR A 42 3.86 -5.22 16.17
C THR A 42 5.33 -4.81 16.31
N ASP A 43 6.18 -5.68 16.88
CA ASP A 43 7.61 -5.36 17.10
C ASP A 43 8.33 -5.01 15.80
N ARG A 44 8.06 -5.77 14.73
CA ARG A 44 8.64 -5.54 13.41
C ARG A 44 8.27 -4.17 12.84
N GLN A 45 7.02 -3.75 13.02
CA GLN A 45 6.52 -2.49 12.46
C GLN A 45 7.00 -1.31 13.30
N ARG A 46 7.10 -1.48 14.63
CA ARG A 46 7.75 -0.51 15.52
C ARG A 46 9.21 -0.29 15.15
N ALA A 47 9.99 -1.36 14.99
CA ALA A 47 11.40 -1.25 14.58
C ALA A 47 11.57 -0.54 13.23
N THR A 48 10.66 -0.79 12.28
CA THR A 48 10.67 -0.10 10.99
C THR A 48 10.26 1.37 11.15
N ALA A 49 9.27 1.68 11.98
CA ALA A 49 8.87 3.06 12.28
C ALA A 49 9.96 3.84 13.00
N ASP A 50 10.75 3.22 13.87
CA ASP A 50 11.90 3.84 14.53
C ASP A 50 12.97 4.22 13.49
N ARG A 51 13.25 3.31 12.55
CA ARG A 51 14.15 3.59 11.42
C ARG A 51 13.62 4.74 10.56
N VAL A 52 12.32 4.76 10.25
CA VAL A 52 11.70 5.85 9.48
C VAL A 52 11.76 7.17 10.25
N SER A 53 11.46 7.15 11.56
CA SER A 53 11.53 8.32 12.42
C SER A 53 12.95 8.90 12.45
N ALA A 54 13.97 8.03 12.56
CA ALA A 54 15.37 8.44 12.51
C ALA A 54 15.74 9.06 11.15
N LEU A 55 15.26 8.49 10.03
CA LEU A 55 15.49 9.03 8.69
C LEU A 55 14.83 10.41 8.50
N LEU A 56 13.63 10.60 9.04
CA LEU A 56 12.86 11.84 8.92
C LEU A 56 13.31 12.92 9.93
N GLY A 57 14.01 12.53 10.99
CA GLY A 57 14.50 13.45 12.03
C GLY A 57 13.37 14.27 12.64
N SER A 58 13.53 15.58 12.68
CA SER A 58 12.54 16.50 13.26
C SER A 58 11.21 16.56 12.50
N ALA A 59 11.14 16.00 11.28
CA ALA A 59 9.90 15.94 10.54
C ALA A 59 8.95 14.86 11.06
N ALA A 60 9.45 13.81 11.74
CA ALA A 60 8.59 12.83 12.39
C ALA A 60 7.99 13.41 13.67
N VAL A 61 6.67 13.64 13.67
CA VAL A 61 5.97 14.33 14.78
C VAL A 61 5.15 13.37 15.67
N GLY A 62 5.17 12.07 15.36
CA GLY A 62 4.53 11.05 16.16
C GLY A 62 4.32 9.75 15.40
N THR A 63 3.87 8.73 16.14
CA THR A 63 3.52 7.41 15.60
C THR A 63 2.15 6.99 16.13
N CYS A 64 1.20 6.79 15.23
CA CYS A 64 -0.09 6.19 15.49
C CYS A 64 0.01 4.67 15.32
N THR A 65 -0.25 3.92 16.40
CA THR A 65 -0.19 2.45 16.41
C THR A 65 -1.58 1.80 16.36
N ASP A 66 -2.62 2.58 16.04
CA ASP A 66 -4.02 2.15 16.15
C ASP A 66 -4.49 1.33 14.93
N ALA A 67 -3.62 1.06 13.94
CA ALA A 67 -4.02 0.30 12.76
C ALA A 67 -4.46 -1.12 13.14
N VAL A 68 -5.71 -1.46 12.84
CA VAL A 68 -6.32 -2.77 13.05
C VAL A 68 -7.10 -3.20 11.80
N MET A 69 -7.45 -4.49 11.73
CA MET A 69 -8.24 -5.03 10.62
C MET A 69 -9.61 -4.33 10.49
N HIS A 70 -10.05 -4.15 9.25
CA HIS A 70 -11.35 -3.60 8.85
C HIS A 70 -11.62 -2.12 9.20
N THR A 71 -10.58 -1.38 9.61
CA THR A 71 -10.62 0.08 9.84
C THR A 71 -11.94 0.54 10.48
N PRO A 72 -12.22 0.14 11.74
CA PRO A 72 -13.43 0.58 12.43
C PRO A 72 -13.47 2.11 12.53
N GLU A 73 -14.67 2.69 12.49
CA GLU A 73 -14.86 4.14 12.56
C GLU A 73 -14.21 4.76 13.80
N GLU A 74 -14.36 4.13 14.98
CA GLU A 74 -13.77 4.60 16.23
C GLU A 74 -12.23 4.72 16.17
N ILE A 75 -11.57 3.78 15.49
CA ILE A 75 -10.13 3.79 15.25
C ILE A 75 -9.75 4.97 14.36
N THR A 76 -10.52 5.18 13.30
CA THR A 76 -10.30 6.29 12.37
C THR A 76 -10.45 7.63 13.07
N LEU A 77 -11.49 7.82 13.89
CA LEU A 77 -11.72 9.05 14.65
C LEU A 77 -10.58 9.34 15.64
N ARG A 78 -10.11 8.32 16.38
CA ARG A 78 -8.96 8.47 17.27
C ARG A 78 -7.67 8.82 16.53
N ALA A 79 -7.44 8.21 15.37
CA ALA A 79 -6.28 8.52 14.55
C ALA A 79 -6.37 9.93 13.92
N LEU A 80 -7.56 10.42 13.58
CA LEU A 80 -7.76 11.82 13.15
C LEU A 80 -7.38 12.80 14.26
N ASN A 81 -7.79 12.54 15.50
CA ASN A 81 -7.39 13.38 16.64
C ASN A 81 -5.87 13.42 16.82
N GLN A 82 -5.15 12.33 16.50
CA GLN A 82 -3.68 12.32 16.52
C GLN A 82 -3.07 13.12 15.37
N VAL A 83 -3.65 13.07 14.17
CA VAL A 83 -3.23 13.92 13.04
C VAL A 83 -3.36 15.40 13.43
N GLU A 84 -4.49 15.77 14.01
CA GLU A 84 -4.79 17.15 14.42
C GLU A 84 -3.90 17.62 15.58
N ALA A 85 -3.78 16.81 16.66
CA ALA A 85 -2.92 17.13 17.80
C ALA A 85 -1.44 17.25 17.41
N ALA A 86 -0.98 16.42 16.47
CA ALA A 86 0.37 16.51 15.94
C ALA A 86 0.55 17.61 14.89
N ASN A 87 -0.52 18.32 14.48
CA ASN A 87 -0.52 19.23 13.33
C ASN A 87 0.18 18.60 12.12
N ALA A 88 -0.13 17.34 11.82
CA ALA A 88 0.55 16.61 10.77
C ALA A 88 0.09 17.08 9.39
N ASP A 89 1.04 17.32 8.50
CA ASP A 89 0.83 17.75 7.11
C ASP A 89 1.16 16.66 6.09
N CYS A 90 1.55 15.46 6.56
CA CYS A 90 1.75 14.27 5.75
C CYS A 90 1.60 12.99 6.59
N LEU A 91 1.13 11.92 5.93
CA LEU A 91 1.06 10.58 6.51
C LEU A 91 2.10 9.67 5.86
N VAL A 92 2.81 8.89 6.66
CA VAL A 92 3.59 7.74 6.18
C VAL A 92 3.04 6.48 6.84
N THR A 93 2.43 5.59 6.05
CA THR A 93 2.01 4.27 6.56
C THR A 93 3.10 3.25 6.32
N VAL A 94 3.44 2.44 7.33
CA VAL A 94 4.37 1.31 7.18
C VAL A 94 3.69 0.03 7.65
N GLY A 95 3.35 -0.86 6.72
CA GLY A 95 2.67 -2.11 7.08
C GLY A 95 1.90 -2.76 5.94
N GLY A 96 0.91 -3.57 6.30
CA GLY A 96 0.04 -4.26 5.36
C GLY A 96 -1.19 -3.45 4.95
N GLY A 97 -2.16 -4.13 4.34
CA GLY A 97 -3.38 -3.51 3.83
C GLY A 97 -4.23 -2.78 4.89
N SER A 98 -4.21 -3.23 6.16
CA SER A 98 -4.93 -2.57 7.26
C SER A 98 -4.28 -1.24 7.64
N THR A 99 -2.95 -1.19 7.75
CA THR A 99 -2.21 0.06 7.98
C THR A 99 -2.43 1.07 6.85
N ILE A 100 -2.30 0.62 5.60
CA ILE A 100 -2.50 1.47 4.42
C ILE A 100 -3.96 1.92 4.33
N GLY A 101 -4.92 1.04 4.65
CA GLY A 101 -6.34 1.38 4.71
C GLY A 101 -6.64 2.49 5.71
N LEU A 102 -6.05 2.47 6.90
CA LEU A 102 -6.17 3.56 7.86
C LEU A 102 -5.56 4.86 7.31
N GLY A 103 -4.37 4.82 6.72
CA GLY A 103 -3.75 6.01 6.11
C GLY A 103 -4.60 6.64 5.01
N LYS A 104 -5.21 5.82 4.16
CA LYS A 104 -6.19 6.27 3.15
C LYS A 104 -7.40 6.96 3.79
N ALA A 105 -7.97 6.35 4.83
CA ALA A 105 -9.12 6.91 5.54
C ALA A 105 -8.82 8.29 6.16
N LEU A 106 -7.60 8.47 6.68
CA LEU A 106 -7.11 9.73 7.24
C LEU A 106 -6.85 10.76 6.13
N SER A 107 -6.13 10.38 5.07
CA SER A 107 -5.77 11.26 3.96
C SER A 107 -7.00 11.84 3.26
N VAL A 108 -8.00 11.02 2.97
CA VAL A 108 -9.23 11.47 2.31
C VAL A 108 -10.03 12.46 3.15
N ARG A 109 -10.03 12.30 4.48
CA ARG A 109 -10.77 13.17 5.40
C ARG A 109 -10.05 14.48 5.71
N THR A 110 -8.73 14.47 5.70
CA THR A 110 -7.89 15.62 6.07
C THR A 110 -7.35 16.38 4.86
N GLY A 111 -7.30 15.75 3.70
CA GLY A 111 -6.72 16.29 2.47
C GLY A 111 -5.19 16.31 2.44
N ILE A 112 -4.52 15.77 3.46
CA ILE A 112 -3.04 15.75 3.52
C ILE A 112 -2.47 14.58 2.70
N PRO A 113 -1.28 14.74 2.09
CA PRO A 113 -0.67 13.69 1.28
C PRO A 113 -0.31 12.44 2.08
N HIS A 114 -0.43 11.30 1.42
CA HIS A 114 -0.15 9.97 1.99
C HIS A 114 0.95 9.27 1.21
N ILE A 115 2.02 8.88 1.91
CA ILE A 115 3.07 7.99 1.42
C ILE A 115 2.84 6.59 1.99
N ALA A 116 2.67 5.60 1.12
CA ALA A 116 2.50 4.21 1.51
C ALA A 116 3.81 3.42 1.40
N VAL A 117 4.20 2.73 2.48
CA VAL A 117 5.34 1.82 2.55
C VAL A 117 4.82 0.40 2.85
N PRO A 118 4.39 -0.34 1.82
CA PRO A 118 3.84 -1.69 1.99
C PRO A 118 4.91 -2.70 2.43
N THR A 119 4.54 -3.56 3.37
CA THR A 119 5.39 -4.68 3.86
C THR A 119 4.78 -6.06 3.58
N THR A 120 3.66 -6.10 2.86
CA THR A 120 2.93 -7.31 2.45
C THR A 120 2.46 -7.17 0.99
N TYR A 121 1.83 -8.21 0.43
CA TYR A 121 1.35 -8.21 -0.96
C TYR A 121 -0.16 -8.00 -1.03
N ALA A 122 -0.69 -7.08 -0.23
CA ALA A 122 -2.13 -6.81 -0.21
C ALA A 122 -2.58 -5.97 -1.41
N GLY A 123 -1.73 -5.08 -1.92
CA GLY A 123 -2.05 -4.22 -3.07
C GLY A 123 -2.99 -3.05 -2.74
N SER A 124 -3.30 -2.82 -1.45
CA SER A 124 -4.16 -1.72 -1.02
C SER A 124 -3.57 -0.38 -1.46
N GLU A 125 -2.26 -0.21 -1.35
CA GLU A 125 -1.49 0.98 -1.72
C GLU A 125 -1.73 1.46 -3.16
N ALA A 126 -2.21 0.60 -4.04
CA ALA A 126 -2.39 0.91 -5.45
C ALA A 126 -3.85 0.89 -5.92
N THR A 127 -4.80 0.65 -5.01
CA THR A 127 -6.23 0.76 -5.31
C THR A 127 -6.78 2.09 -4.79
N PRO A 128 -7.72 2.74 -5.49
CA PRO A 128 -8.51 3.84 -4.94
C PRO A 128 -9.69 3.32 -4.09
N ILE A 129 -9.62 2.08 -3.60
CA ILE A 129 -10.69 1.47 -2.80
C ILE A 129 -10.37 1.67 -1.31
N LEU A 130 -11.40 2.08 -0.57
CA LEU A 130 -11.39 2.15 0.88
C LEU A 130 -12.58 1.37 1.44
N GLY A 131 -12.29 0.32 2.21
CA GLY A 131 -13.29 -0.43 2.97
C GLY A 131 -13.31 0.04 4.42
N GLU A 132 -14.49 0.40 4.91
CA GLU A 132 -14.68 0.93 6.27
C GLU A 132 -15.86 0.23 6.94
N THR A 133 -15.76 0.04 8.24
CA THR A 133 -16.88 -0.49 9.03
C THR A 133 -17.52 0.65 9.81
N VAL A 134 -18.71 1.08 9.37
CA VAL A 134 -19.51 2.15 9.99
C VAL A 134 -20.79 1.51 10.53
N ASN A 135 -21.12 1.71 11.80
CA ASN A 135 -22.29 1.08 12.45
C ASN A 135 -22.37 -0.46 12.26
N ASN A 136 -21.23 -1.16 12.36
CA ASN A 136 -21.10 -2.61 12.08
C ASN A 136 -21.44 -3.04 10.65
N LEU A 137 -21.62 -2.10 9.72
CA LEU A 137 -21.83 -2.35 8.31
C LEU A 137 -20.56 -2.06 7.54
N LYS A 138 -20.07 -3.07 6.81
CA LYS A 138 -18.91 -2.93 5.92
C LYS A 138 -19.35 -2.14 4.69
N THR A 139 -18.91 -0.90 4.61
CA THR A 139 -19.08 -0.03 3.44
C THR A 139 -17.79 -0.03 2.64
N THR A 140 -17.91 0.08 1.31
CA THR A 140 -16.76 0.20 0.42
C THR A 140 -17.01 1.39 -0.50
N ARG A 141 -16.01 2.26 -0.61
CA ARG A 141 -16.02 3.40 -1.52
C ARG A 141 -14.84 3.33 -2.46
N SER A 142 -15.00 3.86 -3.66
CA SER A 142 -13.95 4.00 -4.67
C SER A 142 -13.90 5.45 -5.15
N ASP A 143 -12.73 6.09 -5.08
CA ASP A 143 -12.50 7.48 -5.47
C ASP A 143 -10.98 7.64 -5.75
N PRO A 144 -10.56 8.19 -6.90
CA PRO A 144 -9.14 8.44 -7.19
C PRO A 144 -8.37 9.18 -6.08
N LYS A 145 -9.04 10.02 -5.27
CA LYS A 145 -8.45 10.72 -4.11
C LYS A 145 -8.05 9.80 -2.96
N ILE A 146 -8.52 8.55 -2.95
CA ILE A 146 -8.13 7.52 -1.97
C ILE A 146 -6.72 7.00 -2.25
N LEU A 147 -6.21 7.13 -3.47
CA LEU A 147 -4.87 6.66 -3.78
C LEU A 147 -3.80 7.42 -2.97
N PRO A 148 -2.81 6.72 -2.40
CA PRO A 148 -1.63 7.36 -1.84
C PRO A 148 -0.98 8.26 -2.89
N THR A 149 -0.42 9.38 -2.45
CA THR A 149 0.34 10.29 -3.32
C THR A 149 1.65 9.66 -3.77
N THR A 150 2.23 8.77 -2.96
CA THR A 150 3.47 8.05 -3.29
C THR A 150 3.45 6.66 -2.67
N ILE A 151 3.98 5.68 -3.38
CA ILE A 151 4.23 4.32 -2.88
C ILE A 151 5.75 4.09 -2.88
N VAL A 152 6.29 3.61 -1.75
CA VAL A 152 7.69 3.22 -1.60
C VAL A 152 7.75 1.71 -1.35
N TYR A 153 8.00 0.95 -2.41
CA TYR A 153 8.25 -0.48 -2.36
C TYR A 153 9.72 -0.76 -2.04
N ASP A 154 10.02 -0.88 -0.75
CA ASP A 154 11.32 -1.38 -0.29
C ASP A 154 11.27 -2.91 -0.11
N VAL A 155 11.93 -3.62 -1.01
CA VAL A 155 11.98 -5.09 -1.05
C VAL A 155 12.55 -5.66 0.24
N ASP A 156 13.48 -4.95 0.90
CA ASP A 156 14.14 -5.41 2.12
C ASP A 156 13.12 -5.62 3.25
N LEU A 157 12.06 -4.81 3.27
CA LEU A 157 10.99 -4.91 4.26
C LEU A 157 10.14 -6.16 4.09
N THR A 158 10.26 -6.89 2.98
CA THR A 158 9.50 -8.13 2.72
C THR A 158 10.29 -9.40 2.99
N LEU A 159 11.60 -9.32 3.19
CA LEU A 159 12.48 -10.49 3.41
C LEU A 159 12.05 -11.31 4.63
N THR A 160 11.57 -10.63 5.67
CA THR A 160 11.10 -11.24 6.92
C THR A 160 9.61 -11.57 6.92
N LEU A 161 8.90 -11.43 5.79
CA LEU A 161 7.49 -11.80 5.70
C LEU A 161 7.33 -13.32 5.85
N PRO A 162 6.51 -13.81 6.82
CA PRO A 162 6.30 -15.23 7.03
C PRO A 162 5.90 -15.98 5.76
N ARG A 163 6.37 -17.21 5.61
CA ARG A 163 6.09 -18.05 4.43
C ARG A 163 4.59 -18.15 4.14
N HIS A 164 3.77 -18.43 5.15
CA HIS A 164 2.32 -18.58 4.94
C HIS A 164 1.69 -17.30 4.35
N LEU A 165 2.03 -16.11 4.88
CA LEU A 165 1.56 -14.82 4.33
C LEU A 165 2.11 -14.55 2.93
N THR A 166 3.36 -14.92 2.67
CA THR A 166 3.99 -14.79 1.34
C THR A 166 3.17 -15.53 0.29
N TYR A 167 2.76 -16.77 0.56
CA TYR A 167 1.97 -17.57 -0.38
C TYR A 167 0.51 -17.15 -0.44
N THR A 168 -0.16 -16.95 0.70
CA THR A 168 -1.60 -16.60 0.68
C THR A 168 -1.82 -15.24 0.03
N SER A 169 -0.98 -14.25 0.34
CA SER A 169 -1.05 -12.92 -0.27
C SER A 169 -0.63 -12.94 -1.75
N GLY A 170 0.39 -13.74 -2.10
CA GLY A 170 0.82 -13.88 -3.50
C GLY A 170 -0.21 -14.59 -4.38
N ILE A 171 -0.92 -15.59 -3.85
CA ILE A 171 -2.04 -16.25 -4.55
C ILE A 171 -3.21 -15.28 -4.70
N ASN A 172 -3.50 -14.45 -3.69
CA ASN A 172 -4.50 -13.39 -3.80
C ASN A 172 -4.15 -12.40 -4.93
N ALA A 173 -2.87 -12.04 -5.09
CA ALA A 173 -2.42 -11.22 -6.20
C ALA A 173 -2.65 -11.88 -7.58
N ILE A 174 -2.47 -13.20 -7.69
CA ILE A 174 -2.79 -13.97 -8.91
C ILE A 174 -4.30 -13.96 -9.15
N ALA A 175 -5.12 -14.14 -8.11
CA ALA A 175 -6.58 -14.13 -8.22
C ALA A 175 -7.06 -12.80 -8.81
N HIS A 176 -6.52 -11.67 -8.34
CA HIS A 176 -6.76 -10.37 -8.95
C HIS A 176 -6.32 -10.35 -10.41
N CYS A 177 -5.13 -10.80 -10.78
CA CYS A 177 -4.77 -10.82 -12.21
C CYS A 177 -5.78 -11.62 -13.05
N VAL A 178 -6.29 -12.76 -12.55
CA VAL A 178 -7.26 -13.61 -13.25
C VAL A 178 -8.62 -12.93 -13.37
N GLU A 179 -9.11 -12.28 -12.30
CA GLU A 179 -10.33 -11.48 -12.31
C GLU A 179 -10.31 -10.40 -13.42
N ALA A 180 -9.12 -9.94 -13.82
CA ALA A 180 -8.96 -8.78 -14.69
C ALA A 180 -9.26 -9.15 -16.13
N LEU A 181 -8.99 -10.41 -16.46
CA LEU A 181 -9.17 -10.98 -17.79
C LEU A 181 -10.66 -11.17 -18.14
N TYR A 182 -11.54 -11.24 -17.14
CA TYR A 182 -12.99 -11.40 -17.38
C TYR A 182 -13.84 -10.27 -16.80
N SER A 183 -13.22 -9.23 -16.23
CA SER A 183 -13.92 -8.03 -15.77
C SER A 183 -14.72 -7.37 -16.90
N SER A 184 -15.86 -6.77 -16.57
CA SER A 184 -16.63 -5.95 -17.53
C SER A 184 -15.86 -4.73 -18.04
N GLN A 185 -14.83 -4.30 -17.30
CA GLN A 185 -13.91 -3.20 -17.67
C GLN A 185 -12.66 -3.69 -18.38
N SER A 186 -12.52 -5.00 -18.62
CA SER A 186 -11.35 -5.57 -19.26
C SER A 186 -11.13 -4.98 -20.65
N ASN A 187 -9.86 -4.71 -20.95
CA ASN A 187 -9.42 -4.22 -22.23
C ASN A 187 -7.98 -4.71 -22.51
N PRO A 188 -7.49 -4.61 -23.75
CA PRO A 188 -6.19 -5.18 -24.13
C PRO A 188 -4.98 -4.68 -23.32
N LEU A 189 -5.04 -3.47 -22.75
CA LEU A 189 -3.98 -2.97 -21.87
C LEU A 189 -4.02 -3.68 -20.51
N ILE A 190 -5.20 -3.81 -19.90
CA ILE A 190 -5.41 -4.54 -18.65
C ILE A 190 -5.03 -6.02 -18.83
N GLU A 191 -5.51 -6.65 -19.89
CA GLU A 191 -5.23 -8.06 -20.20
C GLU A 191 -3.72 -8.32 -20.32
N SER A 192 -2.99 -7.42 -20.98
CA SER A 192 -1.53 -7.54 -21.15
C SER A 192 -0.80 -7.51 -19.81
N VAL A 193 -1.17 -6.57 -18.93
CA VAL A 193 -0.57 -6.46 -17.59
C VAL A 193 -0.97 -7.66 -16.72
N ALA A 194 -2.22 -8.11 -16.80
CA ALA A 194 -2.73 -9.27 -16.07
C ALA A 194 -2.01 -10.56 -16.42
N VAL A 195 -1.87 -10.89 -17.72
CA VAL A 195 -1.15 -12.08 -18.18
C VAL A 195 0.31 -12.05 -17.77
N MET A 196 0.98 -10.89 -17.91
CA MET A 196 2.35 -10.71 -17.44
C MET A 196 2.45 -10.91 -15.91
N GLY A 197 1.51 -10.34 -15.17
CA GLY A 197 1.42 -10.46 -13.72
C GLY A 197 1.30 -11.91 -13.26
N ILE A 198 0.40 -12.70 -13.84
CA ILE A 198 0.23 -14.13 -13.54
C ILE A 198 1.56 -14.88 -13.75
N ALA A 199 2.20 -14.67 -14.90
CA ALA A 199 3.46 -15.35 -15.23
C ALA A 199 4.57 -15.01 -14.23
N LYS A 200 4.72 -13.72 -13.88
CA LYS A 200 5.74 -13.25 -12.94
C LYS A 200 5.48 -13.69 -11.51
N LEU A 201 4.24 -13.60 -11.03
CA LEU A 201 3.84 -14.05 -9.69
C LEU A 201 4.03 -15.56 -9.54
N ARG A 202 3.61 -16.35 -10.53
CA ARG A 202 3.84 -17.81 -10.52
C ARG A 202 5.34 -18.12 -10.39
N GLN A 203 6.17 -17.50 -11.24
CA GLN A 203 7.61 -17.74 -11.22
C GLN A 203 8.22 -17.33 -9.87
N ALA A 204 7.85 -16.16 -9.35
CA ALA A 204 8.32 -15.66 -8.06
C ALA A 204 7.95 -16.59 -6.92
N LEU A 205 6.69 -17.05 -6.83
CA LEU A 205 6.26 -17.97 -5.77
C LEU A 205 6.97 -19.32 -5.83
N LEU A 206 7.27 -19.83 -7.03
CA LEU A 206 8.08 -21.05 -7.19
C LEU A 206 9.53 -20.82 -6.72
N THR A 207 10.14 -19.68 -7.06
CA THR A 207 11.48 -19.33 -6.59
C THR A 207 11.52 -19.18 -5.06
N LEU A 208 10.54 -18.51 -4.45
CA LEU A 208 10.44 -18.31 -3.00
C LEU A 208 10.20 -19.60 -2.20
N ARG A 209 9.90 -20.71 -2.87
CA ARG A 209 9.80 -22.04 -2.24
C ARG A 209 11.16 -22.55 -1.81
N GLU A 210 12.14 -22.35 -2.67
CA GLU A 210 13.51 -22.83 -2.49
C GLU A 210 14.41 -21.73 -1.93
N MET A 211 14.20 -20.47 -2.35
CA MET A 211 15.02 -19.31 -2.02
C MET A 211 14.13 -18.20 -1.41
N PRO A 212 13.74 -18.31 -0.12
CA PRO A 212 12.76 -17.40 0.49
C PRO A 212 13.23 -15.94 0.64
N GLU A 213 14.53 -15.68 0.47
CA GLU A 213 15.14 -14.35 0.56
C GLU A 213 15.58 -13.82 -0.82
N ASP A 214 15.22 -14.49 -1.91
CA ASP A 214 15.53 -14.01 -3.26
C ASP A 214 14.85 -12.65 -3.52
N MET A 215 15.66 -11.60 -3.65
CA MET A 215 15.18 -10.22 -3.76
C MET A 215 14.30 -10.01 -4.99
N ALA A 216 14.67 -10.60 -6.14
CA ALA A 216 13.90 -10.43 -7.36
C ALA A 216 12.52 -11.09 -7.22
N ALA A 217 12.47 -12.28 -6.65
CA ALA A 217 11.22 -13.00 -6.38
C ALA A 217 10.36 -12.31 -5.32
N ARG A 218 10.96 -11.66 -4.32
CA ARG A 218 10.25 -10.81 -3.33
C ARG A 218 9.69 -9.52 -3.94
N GLY A 219 10.37 -8.97 -4.95
CA GLY A 219 9.96 -7.73 -5.61
C GLY A 219 8.75 -7.88 -6.55
N TRP A 220 8.58 -9.02 -7.23
CA TRP A 220 7.49 -9.18 -8.20
C TRP A 220 6.08 -9.04 -7.60
N PRO A 221 5.77 -9.65 -6.43
CA PRO A 221 4.47 -9.46 -5.79
C PRO A 221 4.14 -8.02 -5.42
N LEU A 222 5.14 -7.22 -5.04
CA LEU A 222 4.97 -5.79 -4.77
C LEU A 222 4.64 -5.01 -6.06
N LEU A 223 5.37 -5.30 -7.14
CA LEU A 223 5.24 -4.55 -8.39
C LEU A 223 3.97 -4.87 -9.17
N VAL A 224 3.57 -6.15 -9.23
CA VAL A 224 2.43 -6.60 -10.07
C VAL A 224 1.10 -6.05 -9.57
N LEU A 225 0.97 -5.85 -8.26
CA LEU A 225 -0.24 -5.30 -7.66
C LEU A 225 -0.43 -3.81 -7.95
N GLY A 226 0.65 -3.06 -8.19
CA GLY A 226 0.61 -1.62 -8.44
C GLY A 226 -0.23 -1.20 -9.65
N PRO A 227 0.16 -1.57 -10.88
CA PRO A 227 -0.51 -1.11 -12.10
C PRO A 227 -1.87 -1.76 -12.36
N GLN A 228 -2.11 -2.95 -11.80
CA GLN A 228 -3.37 -3.65 -12.00
C GLN A 228 -4.46 -3.08 -11.09
N ALA A 229 -4.13 -2.72 -9.85
CA ALA A 229 -5.05 -2.22 -8.84
C ALA A 229 -5.90 -0.99 -9.26
N SER A 230 -5.42 -0.18 -10.21
CA SER A 230 -6.18 0.96 -10.77
C SER A 230 -7.25 0.56 -11.80
N ALA A 231 -7.15 -0.63 -12.39
CA ALA A 231 -8.08 -1.13 -13.41
C ALA A 231 -9.41 -1.65 -12.84
N TRP A 232 -9.52 -1.75 -11.51
CA TRP A 232 -10.66 -2.31 -10.79
C TRP A 232 -11.60 -1.28 -10.21
N ALA A 233 -11.26 -0.02 -10.41
CA ALA A 233 -11.86 1.08 -9.72
C ALA A 233 -12.61 1.99 -10.67
N THR A 234 -13.66 1.44 -11.28
CA THR A 234 -14.90 2.18 -11.52
C THR A 234 -16.09 1.28 -11.23
#